data_AF-A0A497DM43-F1
#
_entry.id   AF-A0A497DM43-F1
#
_cell.length_a   1.000
_cell.length_b   1.000
_cell.length_c   1.000
_cell.angle_alpha   90.00
_cell.angle_beta   90.00
_cell.angle_gamma   90.00
#
_symmetry.space_group_name_H-M   'P 1'
#
loop_
_entity.id
_entity.type
_entity.pdbx_description
1 polymer ?
#
loop_
_entity_poly.entity_id
_entity_poly.type
_entity_poly.pdbx_seq_one_letter_code
_entity_poly.pdbx_strand_id
1 'polypeptide(L)'
;MKLEKYSFGIGDRFGQQGLAQLEALIKAKEEGIEIVPVWNKSNREHQIIHSSPEDTFLEANNAVLALQWEDSYYVDADHINLKTVDPFLDHANFFTLDVADYIGSEITEQELQDFLKEASAYEGELLIPGIAQPFTISGELLVKIARSYLGAVREASAIYKYIADCKGAEGFIAEVSMDEVEAAQTPVELFFILMMIKQYDIPAQTIAPKFTGRFNKGVDYVGDESLFRKEFEEDLLVIDFAV
;
A
#
# COMPACT_ATOMS: atom_id res chain seq x y z
N MET A 1 6.91 -8.38 -11.67
CA MET A 1 6.43 -7.12 -12.28
C MET A 1 7.07 -5.98 -11.52
N LYS A 2 7.29 -4.82 -12.15
CA LYS A 2 7.81 -3.64 -11.48
C LYS A 2 6.95 -2.44 -11.85
N LEU A 3 6.40 -1.77 -10.85
CA LEU A 3 5.59 -0.57 -11.01
C LEU A 3 6.46 0.57 -11.53
N GLU A 4 5.91 1.36 -12.45
CA GLU A 4 6.51 2.58 -12.95
C GLU A 4 6.60 3.67 -11.86
N LYS A 5 7.37 4.73 -12.14
CA LYS A 5 7.64 5.80 -11.16
C LYS A 5 6.37 6.49 -10.65
N TYR A 6 5.40 6.71 -11.53
CA TYR A 6 4.12 7.33 -11.20
C TYR A 6 3.00 6.41 -11.65
N SER A 7 2.14 6.03 -10.72
CA SER A 7 0.90 5.32 -10.96
C SER A 7 -0.28 6.14 -10.46
N PHE A 8 -1.46 5.89 -11.00
CA PHE A 8 -2.68 6.55 -10.52
C PHE A 8 -3.86 5.58 -10.49
N GLY A 9 -4.45 5.42 -9.31
CA GLY A 9 -5.69 4.69 -9.10
C GLY A 9 -6.85 5.40 -9.79
N ILE A 10 -7.47 4.75 -10.78
CA ILE A 10 -8.59 5.28 -11.57
C ILE A 10 -9.85 4.45 -11.35
N GLY A 11 -10.20 4.20 -10.09
CA GLY A 11 -11.33 3.37 -9.74
C GLY A 11 -12.65 3.83 -10.35
N ASP A 12 -13.38 2.89 -10.95
CA ASP A 12 -14.71 3.11 -11.51
C ASP A 12 -15.70 2.08 -10.95
N ARG A 13 -16.67 2.59 -10.19
CA ARG A 13 -17.72 1.74 -9.63
C ARG A 13 -18.67 1.21 -10.68
N PHE A 14 -18.87 1.90 -11.79
CA PHE A 14 -19.94 1.64 -12.75
C PHE A 14 -19.46 0.99 -14.06
N GLY A 15 -18.16 0.95 -14.34
CA GLY A 15 -17.61 0.33 -15.54
C GLY A 15 -17.88 1.13 -16.82
N GLN A 16 -17.93 2.46 -16.73
CA GLN A 16 -18.33 3.37 -17.80
C GLN A 16 -17.32 4.53 -18.03
N GLN A 17 -16.27 4.63 -17.21
CA GLN A 17 -15.35 5.77 -17.19
C GLN A 17 -13.97 5.41 -17.74
N GLY A 18 -13.64 4.13 -17.92
CA GLY A 18 -12.31 3.67 -18.34
C GLY A 18 -11.74 4.37 -19.58
N LEU A 19 -12.56 4.63 -20.61
CA LEU A 19 -12.11 5.37 -21.80
C LEU A 19 -11.72 6.82 -21.45
N ALA A 20 -12.58 7.55 -20.76
CA ALA A 20 -12.34 8.94 -20.41
C ALA A 20 -11.17 9.09 -19.42
N GLN A 21 -11.03 8.16 -18.47
CA GLN A 21 -9.91 8.12 -17.53
C GLN A 21 -8.58 7.89 -18.26
N LEU A 22 -8.52 6.91 -19.18
CA LEU A 22 -7.32 6.63 -19.95
C LEU A 22 -6.97 7.76 -20.93
N GLU A 23 -7.96 8.38 -21.58
CA GLU A 23 -7.75 9.59 -22.41
C GLU A 23 -7.09 10.73 -21.63
N ALA A 24 -7.42 10.91 -20.34
CA ALA A 24 -6.79 11.92 -19.50
C ALA A 24 -5.31 11.61 -19.24
N LEU A 25 -4.96 10.34 -19.04
CA LEU A 25 -3.57 9.91 -18.85
C LEU A 25 -2.76 9.96 -20.15
N ILE A 26 -3.38 9.68 -21.29
CA ILE A 26 -2.76 9.90 -22.61
C ILE A 26 -2.38 11.37 -22.77
N LYS A 27 -3.26 12.31 -22.43
CA LYS A 27 -2.95 13.75 -22.47
C LYS A 27 -1.80 14.13 -21.53
N ALA A 28 -1.76 13.56 -20.32
CA ALA A 28 -0.64 13.76 -19.42
C ALA A 28 0.69 13.27 -20.04
N LYS A 29 0.65 12.10 -20.70
CA LYS A 29 1.80 11.54 -21.43
C LYS A 29 2.23 12.42 -22.60
N GLU A 30 1.29 12.98 -23.36
CA GLU A 30 1.58 13.95 -24.44
C GLU A 30 2.27 15.22 -23.93
N GLU A 31 2.01 15.63 -22.69
CA GLU A 31 2.72 16.71 -22.01
C GLU A 31 4.05 16.26 -21.35
N GLY A 32 4.47 15.02 -21.56
CA GLY A 32 5.72 14.46 -21.06
C GLY A 32 5.64 13.94 -19.61
N ILE A 33 4.44 13.75 -19.07
CA ILE A 33 4.20 13.19 -17.74
C ILE A 33 3.69 11.76 -17.89
N GLU A 34 4.57 10.78 -17.72
CA GLU A 34 4.22 9.36 -17.78
C GLU A 34 3.60 8.90 -16.46
N ILE A 35 2.34 8.46 -16.52
CA ILE A 35 1.58 7.92 -15.39
C ILE A 35 0.94 6.61 -15.84
N VAL A 36 1.23 5.52 -15.13
CA VAL A 36 0.62 4.21 -15.41
C VAL A 36 -0.79 4.12 -14.80
N PRO A 37 -1.82 3.74 -15.57
CA PRO A 37 -3.17 3.54 -15.03
C PRO A 37 -3.26 2.30 -14.15
N VAL A 38 -3.94 2.43 -13.01
CA VAL A 38 -4.32 1.33 -12.13
C VAL A 38 -5.84 1.36 -11.95
N TRP A 39 -6.58 0.49 -12.66
CA TRP A 39 -8.00 0.31 -12.39
C TRP A 39 -8.18 -0.41 -11.07
N ASN A 40 -8.73 0.26 -10.06
CA ASN A 40 -8.89 -0.31 -8.73
C ASN A 40 -10.37 -0.39 -8.33
N LYS A 41 -10.74 -1.46 -7.62
CA LYS A 41 -12.06 -1.57 -7.01
C LYS A 41 -12.06 -2.56 -5.86
N SER A 42 -12.58 -2.12 -4.72
CA SER A 42 -12.59 -2.96 -3.54
C SER A 42 -13.67 -4.04 -3.59
N ASN A 43 -13.46 -5.13 -2.86
CA ASN A 43 -14.50 -6.16 -2.68
C ASN A 43 -15.82 -5.57 -2.14
N ARG A 44 -15.74 -4.57 -1.27
CA ARG A 44 -16.91 -3.85 -0.73
C ARG A 44 -17.68 -3.12 -1.84
N GLU A 45 -16.98 -2.47 -2.77
CA GLU A 45 -17.61 -1.76 -3.89
C GLU A 45 -18.27 -2.72 -4.88
N HIS A 46 -17.63 -3.85 -5.17
CA HIS A 46 -18.25 -4.92 -5.97
C HIS A 46 -19.57 -5.40 -5.36
N GLN A 47 -19.59 -5.64 -4.05
CA GLN A 47 -20.81 -6.06 -3.34
C GLN A 47 -21.92 -4.99 -3.38
N ILE A 48 -21.58 -3.72 -3.19
CA ILE A 48 -22.55 -2.61 -3.17
C ILE A 48 -23.22 -2.43 -4.52
N ILE A 49 -22.45 -2.48 -5.62
CA ILE A 49 -22.98 -2.20 -6.95
C ILE A 49 -23.38 -3.46 -7.73
N HIS A 50 -23.18 -4.63 -7.13
CA HIS A 50 -23.47 -5.95 -7.71
C HIS A 50 -22.68 -6.22 -9.01
N SER A 51 -21.36 -6.00 -8.94
CA SER A 51 -20.39 -6.38 -10.00
C SER A 51 -19.41 -7.45 -9.50
N SER A 52 -18.55 -7.93 -10.37
CA SER A 52 -17.43 -8.84 -10.07
C SER A 52 -16.08 -8.23 -10.46
N PRO A 53 -14.95 -8.75 -9.94
CA PRO A 53 -13.61 -8.34 -10.38
C PRO A 53 -13.38 -8.48 -11.90
N GLU A 54 -14.06 -9.44 -12.54
CA GLU A 54 -14.04 -9.60 -14.00
C GLU A 54 -14.55 -8.35 -14.72
N ASP A 55 -15.57 -7.66 -14.19
CA ASP A 55 -16.11 -6.45 -14.81
C ASP A 55 -15.06 -5.33 -14.90
N THR A 56 -14.29 -5.12 -13.82
CA THR A 56 -13.18 -4.14 -13.79
C THR A 56 -12.07 -4.55 -14.77
N PHE A 57 -11.72 -5.83 -14.81
CA PHE A 57 -10.73 -6.35 -15.75
C PHE A 57 -11.15 -6.15 -17.21
N LEU A 58 -12.41 -6.45 -17.55
CA LEU A 58 -12.94 -6.25 -18.89
C LEU A 58 -13.00 -4.77 -19.26
N GLU A 59 -13.38 -3.88 -18.34
CA GLU A 59 -13.33 -2.43 -18.57
C GLU A 59 -11.92 -1.97 -18.93
N ALA A 60 -10.91 -2.32 -18.12
CA ALA A 60 -9.53 -1.93 -18.33
C ALA A 60 -9.03 -2.42 -19.71
N ASN A 61 -9.25 -3.70 -20.03
CA ASN A 61 -8.86 -4.27 -21.33
C ASN A 61 -9.55 -3.56 -22.49
N ASN A 62 -10.86 -3.32 -22.39
CA ASN A 62 -11.63 -2.65 -23.44
C ASN A 62 -11.14 -1.22 -23.67
N ALA A 63 -10.82 -0.48 -22.61
CA ALA A 63 -10.30 0.88 -22.71
C ALA A 63 -8.92 0.90 -23.39
N VAL A 64 -8.01 0.03 -22.96
CA VAL A 64 -6.66 -0.13 -23.54
C VAL A 64 -6.74 -0.49 -25.02
N LEU A 65 -7.59 -1.45 -25.39
CA LEU A 65 -7.79 -1.85 -26.79
C LEU A 65 -8.37 -0.73 -27.65
N ALA A 66 -9.40 -0.05 -27.15
CA ALA A 66 -10.10 0.99 -27.90
C ALA A 66 -9.21 2.22 -28.16
N LEU A 67 -8.36 2.58 -27.21
CA LEU A 67 -7.45 3.73 -27.30
C LEU A 67 -6.05 3.36 -27.80
N GLN A 68 -5.81 2.08 -28.12
CA GLN A 68 -4.53 1.58 -28.60
C GLN A 68 -3.37 1.93 -27.64
N TRP A 69 -3.63 1.77 -26.34
CA TRP A 69 -2.61 1.98 -25.32
C TRP A 69 -1.60 0.83 -25.35
N GLU A 70 -0.32 1.15 -25.55
CA GLU A 70 0.75 0.16 -25.72
C GLU A 70 1.63 -0.02 -24.48
N ASP A 71 1.54 0.86 -23.48
CA ASP A 71 2.31 0.72 -22.24
C ASP A 71 1.62 -0.23 -21.24
N SER A 72 2.28 -0.44 -20.10
CA SER A 72 1.72 -1.17 -18.98
C SER A 72 0.40 -0.57 -18.49
N TYR A 73 -0.41 -1.41 -17.88
CA TYR A 73 -1.54 -1.01 -17.04
C TYR A 73 -1.78 -2.08 -15.97
N TYR A 74 -2.48 -1.72 -14.92
CA TYR A 74 -2.78 -2.64 -13.83
C TYR A 74 -4.26 -2.64 -13.46
N VAL A 75 -4.69 -3.78 -12.91
CA VAL A 75 -5.98 -3.96 -12.27
C VAL A 75 -5.70 -4.35 -10.82
N ASP A 76 -6.11 -3.48 -9.90
CA ASP A 76 -5.90 -3.63 -8.46
C ASP A 76 -7.10 -4.28 -7.76
N ALA A 77 -6.80 -5.38 -7.08
CA ALA A 77 -7.62 -5.98 -6.05
C ALA A 77 -7.52 -5.14 -4.76
N ASP A 78 -8.31 -4.07 -4.72
CA ASP A 78 -8.22 -3.06 -3.67
C ASP A 78 -8.78 -3.58 -2.33
N HIS A 79 -8.11 -3.22 -1.22
CA HIS A 79 -8.43 -3.63 0.15
C HIS A 79 -8.79 -5.13 0.31
N ILE A 80 -7.87 -6.04 -0.04
CA ILE A 80 -8.11 -7.49 0.07
C ILE A 80 -7.48 -8.11 1.32
N ASN A 81 -8.10 -9.22 1.76
CA ASN A 81 -7.57 -10.13 2.76
C ASN A 81 -7.78 -11.59 2.31
N LEU A 82 -7.31 -12.57 3.09
CA LEU A 82 -7.42 -14.00 2.75
C LEU A 82 -8.86 -14.48 2.47
N LYS A 83 -9.88 -13.79 2.97
CA LYS A 83 -11.29 -14.17 2.75
C LYS A 83 -11.87 -13.60 1.46
N THR A 84 -11.26 -12.54 0.92
CA THR A 84 -11.81 -11.76 -0.20
C THR A 84 -10.96 -11.79 -1.46
N VAL A 85 -9.74 -12.33 -1.39
CA VAL A 85 -8.77 -12.31 -2.50
C VAL A 85 -9.10 -13.28 -3.63
N ASP A 86 -9.72 -14.44 -3.35
CA ASP A 86 -9.94 -15.50 -4.35
C ASP A 86 -10.60 -15.03 -5.66
N PRO A 87 -11.69 -14.23 -5.65
CA PRO A 87 -12.34 -13.78 -6.87
C PRO A 87 -11.47 -12.85 -7.73
N PHE A 88 -10.39 -12.30 -7.20
CA PHE A 88 -9.51 -11.37 -7.91
C PHE A 88 -8.30 -12.06 -8.55
N LEU A 89 -7.98 -13.30 -8.16
CA LEU A 89 -6.74 -13.97 -8.58
C LEU A 89 -6.59 -14.05 -10.11
N ASP A 90 -7.69 -14.25 -10.85
CA ASP A 90 -7.68 -14.34 -12.31
C ASP A 90 -7.87 -12.98 -13.02
N HIS A 91 -8.19 -11.92 -12.28
CA HIS A 91 -8.64 -10.64 -12.83
C HIS A 91 -7.81 -9.43 -12.39
N ALA A 92 -6.85 -9.62 -11.48
CA ALA A 92 -5.96 -8.60 -10.97
C ALA A 92 -4.47 -8.96 -11.13
N ASN A 93 -3.64 -7.93 -11.24
CA ASN A 93 -2.17 -8.01 -11.26
C ASN A 93 -1.51 -6.98 -10.32
N PHE A 94 -2.31 -6.22 -9.59
CA PHE A 94 -1.93 -5.41 -8.44
C PHE A 94 -2.81 -5.84 -7.26
N PHE A 95 -2.25 -5.93 -6.06
CA PHE A 95 -2.98 -6.35 -4.86
C PHE A 95 -2.63 -5.45 -3.68
N THR A 96 -3.65 -4.77 -3.17
CA THR A 96 -3.58 -3.97 -1.94
C THR A 96 -3.91 -4.84 -0.73
N LEU A 97 -2.86 -5.23 0.00
CA LEU A 97 -2.92 -6.11 1.16
C LEU A 97 -3.40 -5.31 2.38
N ASP A 98 -4.69 -5.38 2.68
CA ASP A 98 -5.28 -4.66 3.80
C ASP A 98 -5.06 -5.41 5.11
N VAL A 99 -4.33 -4.76 6.02
CA VAL A 99 -4.03 -5.30 7.35
C VAL A 99 -4.43 -4.37 8.50
N ALA A 100 -5.27 -3.36 8.23
CA ALA A 100 -5.71 -2.41 9.24
C ALA A 100 -6.39 -3.10 10.45
N ASP A 101 -7.29 -4.05 10.18
CA ASP A 101 -7.99 -4.86 11.21
C ASP A 101 -7.05 -5.74 12.05
N TYR A 102 -5.81 -5.95 11.61
CA TYR A 102 -4.84 -6.81 12.26
C TYR A 102 -3.81 -6.04 13.10
N ILE A 103 -3.86 -4.70 13.10
CA ILE A 103 -3.01 -3.88 13.97
C ILE A 103 -3.34 -4.17 15.43
N GLY A 104 -2.31 -4.45 16.23
CA GLY A 104 -2.41 -4.89 17.62
C GLY A 104 -2.70 -6.38 17.81
N SER A 105 -2.70 -7.19 16.73
CA SER A 105 -2.85 -8.64 16.83
C SER A 105 -1.75 -9.26 17.70
N GLU A 106 -2.10 -10.33 18.41
CA GLU A 106 -1.15 -11.05 19.26
C GLU A 106 0.04 -11.60 18.46
N ILE A 107 1.23 -11.39 19.02
CA ILE A 107 2.50 -11.92 18.53
C ILE A 107 3.08 -12.86 19.57
N THR A 108 3.75 -13.89 19.11
CA THR A 108 4.50 -14.80 19.97
C THR A 108 5.74 -14.11 20.50
N GLU A 109 6.26 -14.59 21.64
CA GLU A 109 7.52 -14.08 22.17
C GLU A 109 8.67 -14.34 21.19
N GLN A 110 8.62 -15.43 20.43
CA GLN A 110 9.63 -15.73 19.41
C GLN A 110 9.65 -14.67 18.30
N GLU A 111 8.48 -14.31 17.75
CA GLU A 111 8.37 -13.24 16.74
C GLU A 111 8.90 -11.90 17.27
N LEU A 112 8.56 -11.55 18.51
CA LEU A 112 9.09 -10.35 19.15
C LEU A 112 10.62 -10.39 19.25
N GLN A 113 11.18 -11.47 19.77
CA GLN A 113 12.63 -11.60 19.94
C GLN A 113 13.35 -11.60 18.59
N ASP A 114 12.77 -12.20 17.54
CA ASP A 114 13.36 -12.20 16.21
C ASP A 114 13.40 -10.80 15.60
N PHE A 115 12.32 -10.00 15.73
CA PHE A 115 12.34 -8.59 15.34
C PHE A 115 13.38 -7.78 16.13
N LEU A 116 13.42 -7.94 17.46
CA LEU A 116 14.34 -7.18 18.31
C LEU A 116 15.82 -7.45 18.03
N LYS A 117 16.20 -8.66 17.60
CA LYS A 117 17.60 -9.00 17.24
C LYS A 117 18.19 -8.04 16.22
N GLU A 118 17.39 -7.63 15.25
CA GLU A 118 17.82 -6.69 14.22
C GLU A 118 17.50 -5.24 14.63
N ALA A 119 16.31 -5.00 15.21
CA ALA A 119 15.85 -3.65 15.52
C ALA A 119 16.69 -2.97 16.63
N SER A 120 17.25 -3.73 17.58
CA SER A 120 18.10 -3.17 18.65
C SER A 120 19.39 -2.52 18.13
N ALA A 121 19.79 -2.77 16.88
CA ALA A 121 20.89 -2.04 16.25
C ALA A 121 20.61 -0.53 16.09
N TYR A 122 19.34 -0.13 16.16
CA TYR A 122 18.89 1.25 16.05
C TYR A 122 18.57 1.91 17.40
N GLU A 123 18.81 1.25 18.55
CA GLU A 123 18.69 1.87 19.86
C GLU A 123 19.65 3.06 20.03
N GLY A 124 19.19 4.13 20.69
CA GLY A 124 19.92 5.39 20.80
C GLY A 124 19.33 6.47 19.89
N GLU A 125 20.19 7.18 19.16
CA GLU A 125 19.76 8.22 18.22
C GLU A 125 19.75 7.67 16.78
N LEU A 126 18.55 7.63 16.18
CA LEU A 126 18.37 7.35 14.76
C LEU A 126 18.35 8.67 13.98
N LEU A 127 19.38 8.89 13.17
CA LEU A 127 19.50 10.06 12.29
C LEU A 127 19.09 9.67 10.87
N ILE A 128 18.02 10.29 10.37
CA ILE A 128 17.59 10.15 8.98
C ILE A 128 17.97 11.43 8.23
N PRO A 129 18.76 11.34 7.14
CA PRO A 129 19.15 12.50 6.35
C PRO A 129 17.93 13.33 5.92
N GLY A 130 18.00 14.65 6.10
CA GLY A 130 16.91 15.58 5.78
C GLY A 130 15.92 15.82 6.93
N ILE A 131 15.85 14.94 7.93
CA ILE A 131 15.04 15.14 9.13
C ILE A 131 15.87 15.90 10.17
N ALA A 132 15.35 17.05 10.63
CA ALA A 132 16.13 17.98 11.44
C ALA A 132 16.45 17.49 12.85
N GLN A 133 15.58 16.66 13.43
CA GLN A 133 15.74 16.14 14.80
C GLN A 133 15.92 14.62 14.74
N PRO A 134 16.91 14.07 15.45
CA PRO A 134 17.07 12.62 15.55
C PRO A 134 15.89 12.01 16.32
N PHE A 135 15.56 10.76 15.99
CA PHE A 135 14.59 9.98 16.76
C PHE A 135 15.31 9.25 17.90
N THR A 136 14.78 9.38 19.12
CA THR A 136 15.28 8.63 20.27
C THR A 136 14.60 7.26 20.31
N ILE A 137 15.38 6.20 20.08
CA ILE A 137 14.91 4.82 20.05
C ILE A 137 15.29 4.13 21.35
N SER A 138 14.30 3.63 22.07
CA SER A 138 14.48 2.80 23.27
C SER A 138 13.99 1.37 23.03
N GLY A 139 14.51 0.40 23.77
CA GLY A 139 13.98 -0.97 23.73
C GLY A 139 12.48 -1.04 24.06
N GLU A 140 11.97 -0.17 24.94
CA GLU A 140 10.53 -0.07 25.22
C GLU A 140 9.72 0.41 24.00
N LEU A 141 10.25 1.39 23.24
CA LEU A 141 9.63 1.84 22.00
C LEU A 141 9.62 0.71 20.97
N LEU A 142 10.73 -0.01 20.78
CA LEU A 142 10.81 -1.13 19.85
C LEU A 142 9.79 -2.22 20.19
N VAL A 143 9.66 -2.59 21.47
CA VAL A 143 8.66 -3.56 21.92
C VAL A 143 7.24 -3.07 21.65
N LYS A 144 6.96 -1.78 21.89
CA LYS A 144 5.65 -1.19 21.62
C LYS A 144 5.31 -1.27 20.12
N ILE A 145 6.23 -0.84 19.26
CA ILE A 145 6.06 -0.85 17.80
C ILE A 145 5.86 -2.30 17.31
N ALA A 146 6.68 -3.24 17.77
CA ALA A 146 6.54 -4.66 17.44
C ALA A 146 5.16 -5.21 17.80
N ARG A 147 4.67 -4.93 19.01
CA ARG A 147 3.35 -5.38 19.46
C ARG A 147 2.21 -4.71 18.70
N SER A 148 2.40 -3.51 18.18
CA SER A 148 1.42 -2.83 17.35
C SER A 148 1.35 -3.39 15.93
N TYR A 149 2.49 -3.62 15.26
CA TYR A 149 2.50 -3.82 13.80
C TYR A 149 2.94 -5.20 13.32
N LEU A 150 3.70 -5.97 14.12
CA LEU A 150 4.28 -7.23 13.66
C LEU A 150 3.19 -8.27 13.30
N GLY A 151 2.09 -8.29 14.05
CA GLY A 151 0.94 -9.14 13.75
C GLY A 151 0.24 -8.78 12.44
N ALA A 152 0.15 -7.48 12.12
CA ALA A 152 -0.41 -6.99 10.85
C ALA A 152 0.50 -7.34 9.66
N VAL A 153 1.82 -7.13 9.80
CA VAL A 153 2.79 -7.48 8.75
C VAL A 153 2.84 -8.99 8.51
N ARG A 154 2.70 -9.82 9.56
CA ARG A 154 2.55 -11.27 9.41
C ARG A 154 1.34 -11.62 8.55
N GLU A 155 0.20 -10.98 8.78
CA GLU A 155 -0.99 -11.20 7.96
C GLU A 155 -0.75 -10.76 6.50
N ALA A 156 -0.11 -9.61 6.28
CA ALA A 156 0.28 -9.18 4.93
C ALA A 156 1.13 -10.23 4.24
N SER A 157 2.08 -10.85 4.94
CA SER A 157 2.91 -11.95 4.42
C SER A 157 2.09 -13.20 4.11
N ALA A 158 1.07 -13.52 4.92
CA ALA A 158 0.18 -14.64 4.64
C ALA A 158 -0.64 -14.41 3.36
N ILE A 159 -1.20 -13.20 3.19
CA ILE A 159 -1.94 -12.82 1.99
C ILE A 159 -1.00 -12.82 0.77
N TYR A 160 0.17 -12.20 0.88
CA TYR A 160 1.18 -12.16 -0.19
C TYR A 160 1.58 -13.57 -0.64
N LYS A 161 1.92 -14.46 0.31
CA LYS A 161 2.33 -15.85 0.01
C LYS A 161 1.22 -16.61 -0.69
N TYR A 162 -0.03 -16.44 -0.24
CA TYR A 162 -1.18 -17.06 -0.90
C TYR A 162 -1.30 -16.62 -2.36
N ILE A 163 -1.22 -15.32 -2.64
CA ILE A 163 -1.26 -14.80 -4.01
C ILE A 163 -0.06 -15.29 -4.83
N ALA A 164 1.13 -15.32 -4.24
CA ALA A 164 2.35 -15.79 -4.89
C ALA A 164 2.31 -17.28 -5.22
N ASP A 165 1.69 -18.12 -4.39
CA ASP A 165 1.48 -19.54 -4.67
C ASP A 165 0.55 -19.76 -5.87
N CYS A 166 -0.40 -18.84 -6.10
CA CYS A 166 -1.32 -18.89 -7.24
C CYS A 166 -0.74 -18.27 -8.53
N LYS A 167 -0.06 -17.12 -8.43
CA LYS A 167 0.33 -16.29 -9.58
C LYS A 167 1.83 -16.25 -9.85
N GLY A 168 2.64 -16.79 -8.95
CA GLY A 168 4.08 -16.61 -8.91
C GLY A 168 4.48 -15.28 -8.26
N ALA A 169 5.58 -15.29 -7.49
CA ALA A 169 6.07 -14.12 -6.74
C ALA A 169 6.37 -12.88 -7.60
N GLU A 170 6.72 -13.08 -8.88
CA GLU A 170 6.97 -11.98 -9.82
C GLU A 170 5.76 -11.65 -10.71
N GLY A 171 4.62 -12.30 -10.49
CA GLY A 171 3.43 -12.21 -11.35
C GLY A 171 2.50 -11.03 -11.04
N PHE A 172 2.79 -10.24 -9.99
CA PHE A 172 1.94 -9.14 -9.53
C PHE A 172 2.73 -8.06 -8.81
N ILE A 173 2.06 -6.95 -8.50
CA ILE A 173 2.53 -5.87 -7.62
C ILE A 173 1.82 -5.99 -6.28
N ALA A 174 2.57 -5.88 -5.18
CA ALA A 174 2.03 -5.88 -3.84
C ALA A 174 2.16 -4.49 -3.21
N GLU A 175 1.05 -3.99 -2.68
CA GLU A 175 0.97 -2.85 -1.78
C GLU A 175 0.63 -3.34 -0.37
N VAL A 176 1.28 -2.82 0.67
CA VAL A 176 0.85 -3.05 2.06
C VAL A 176 0.05 -1.85 2.53
N SER A 177 -1.22 -2.05 2.91
CA SER A 177 -2.07 -0.96 3.39
C SER A 177 -2.38 -1.05 4.89
N MET A 178 -2.25 0.09 5.56
CA MET A 178 -2.52 0.30 7.00
C MET A 178 -3.29 1.61 7.23
N ASP A 179 -3.99 2.13 6.22
CA ASP A 179 -4.59 3.45 6.22
C ASP A 179 -5.97 3.51 6.90
N GLU A 180 -6.70 2.38 7.00
CA GLU A 180 -8.03 2.31 7.64
C GLU A 180 -7.97 2.16 9.18
N VAL A 181 -7.09 2.89 9.86
CA VAL A 181 -6.97 2.89 11.33
C VAL A 181 -7.23 4.26 11.98
N GLU A 182 -7.53 4.26 13.28
CA GLU A 182 -7.79 5.48 14.04
C GLU A 182 -6.54 6.34 14.25
N ALA A 183 -5.40 5.70 14.57
CA ALA A 183 -4.15 6.38 14.90
C ALA A 183 -3.21 6.38 13.69
N ALA A 184 -2.71 7.56 13.33
CA ALA A 184 -1.68 7.71 12.30
C ALA A 184 -0.38 7.04 12.72
N GLN A 185 0.32 6.42 11.76
CA GLN A 185 1.69 5.96 11.99
C GLN A 185 2.62 7.17 11.98
N THR A 186 3.57 7.18 12.91
CA THR A 186 4.66 8.15 12.93
C THR A 186 5.79 7.75 11.97
N PRO A 187 6.66 8.67 11.54
CA PRO A 187 7.80 8.33 10.68
C PRO A 187 8.72 7.25 11.27
N VAL A 188 8.90 7.24 12.59
CA VAL A 188 9.68 6.20 13.27
C VAL A 188 8.97 4.84 13.26
N GLU A 189 7.64 4.82 13.39
CA GLU A 189 6.86 3.58 13.24
C GLU A 189 6.94 3.08 11.81
N LEU A 190 6.82 3.96 10.81
CA LEU A 190 6.97 3.62 9.39
C LEU A 190 8.32 2.97 9.11
N PHE A 191 9.42 3.50 9.64
CA PHE A 191 10.76 2.92 9.49
C PHE A 191 10.80 1.45 9.96
N PHE A 192 10.25 1.17 11.15
CA PHE A 192 10.23 -0.18 11.68
C PHE A 192 9.17 -1.07 11.02
N ILE A 193 8.08 -0.52 10.50
CA ILE A 193 7.12 -1.26 9.67
C ILE A 193 7.80 -1.74 8.38
N LEU A 194 8.57 -0.88 7.69
CA LEU A 194 9.34 -1.27 6.50
C LEU A 194 10.36 -2.37 6.82
N MET A 195 11.01 -2.27 7.98
CA MET A 195 11.90 -3.33 8.48
C MET A 195 11.16 -4.66 8.71
N MET A 196 9.96 -4.63 9.29
CA MET A 196 9.13 -5.83 9.46
C MET A 196 8.70 -6.40 8.11
N ILE A 197 8.30 -5.56 7.14
CA ILE A 197 7.90 -5.97 5.79
C ILE A 197 9.04 -6.74 5.12
N LYS A 198 10.28 -6.24 5.26
CA LYS A 198 11.49 -6.93 4.81
C LYS A 198 11.71 -8.25 5.55
N GLN A 199 11.57 -8.28 6.88
CA GLN A 199 11.75 -9.48 7.70
C GLN A 199 10.75 -10.60 7.33
N TYR A 200 9.56 -10.24 6.85
CA TYR A 200 8.52 -11.17 6.41
C TYR A 200 8.57 -11.50 4.90
N ASP A 201 9.65 -11.12 4.23
CA ASP A 201 9.93 -11.38 2.81
C ASP A 201 8.81 -10.91 1.87
N ILE A 202 8.22 -9.74 2.15
CA ILE A 202 7.22 -9.12 1.28
C ILE A 202 7.94 -8.12 0.36
N PRO A 203 8.04 -8.37 -0.96
CA PRO A 203 8.60 -7.42 -1.92
C PRO A 203 7.58 -6.33 -2.28
N ALA A 204 7.09 -5.63 -1.26
CA ALA A 204 6.15 -4.52 -1.43
C ALA A 204 6.79 -3.41 -2.27
N GLN A 205 6.05 -2.89 -3.24
CA GLN A 205 6.51 -1.77 -4.09
C GLN A 205 5.90 -0.43 -3.65
N THR A 206 4.80 -0.50 -2.90
CA THR A 206 4.11 0.65 -2.32
C THR A 206 3.63 0.32 -0.91
N ILE A 207 3.39 1.36 -0.11
CA ILE A 207 2.83 1.28 1.24
C ILE A 207 1.84 2.43 1.42
N ALA A 208 0.70 2.14 2.04
CA ALA A 208 -0.33 3.14 2.36
C ALA A 208 -0.47 3.30 3.88
N PRO A 209 0.27 4.24 4.50
CA PRO A 209 0.10 4.57 5.91
C PRO A 209 -1.10 5.50 6.14
N LYS A 210 -1.59 5.54 7.38
CA LYS A 210 -2.51 6.55 7.87
C LYS A 210 -1.75 7.81 8.26
N PHE A 211 -2.09 8.94 7.65
CA PHE A 211 -1.59 10.27 8.03
C PHE A 211 -2.42 10.97 9.11
N THR A 212 -1.85 11.94 9.83
CA THR A 212 -2.62 12.79 10.76
C THR A 212 -3.67 13.62 10.02
N GLY A 213 -4.83 13.80 10.67
CA GLY A 213 -6.00 14.43 10.07
C GLY A 213 -6.90 13.43 9.37
N ARG A 214 -7.77 13.92 8.49
CA ARG A 214 -8.84 13.11 7.88
C ARG A 214 -8.91 13.30 6.37
N PHE A 215 -8.88 12.17 5.66
CA PHE A 215 -9.07 12.06 4.22
C PHE A 215 -10.46 11.45 3.98
N ASN A 216 -11.50 12.27 4.14
CA ASN A 216 -12.87 11.80 4.00
C ASN A 216 -13.27 11.68 2.53
N LYS A 217 -14.12 10.70 2.21
CA LYS A 217 -14.58 10.48 0.83
C LYS A 217 -15.33 11.72 0.29
N GLY A 218 -14.87 12.21 -0.86
CA GLY A 218 -15.54 13.27 -1.63
C GLY A 218 -15.35 14.70 -1.09
N VAL A 219 -14.42 14.93 -0.17
CA VAL A 219 -14.10 16.26 0.36
C VAL A 219 -12.59 16.44 0.49
N ASP A 220 -12.15 17.69 0.63
CA ASP A 220 -10.74 18.03 0.84
C ASP A 220 -10.24 17.57 2.23
N TYR A 221 -8.92 17.59 2.41
CA TYR A 221 -8.26 17.28 3.67
C TYR A 221 -8.82 18.11 4.82
N VAL A 222 -8.99 17.47 5.99
CA VAL A 222 -9.40 18.16 7.22
C VAL A 222 -8.39 17.88 8.33
N GLY A 223 -7.58 18.88 8.66
CA GLY A 223 -6.58 18.83 9.73
C GLY A 223 -5.63 20.04 9.70
N ASP A 224 -4.44 19.86 10.27
CA ASP A 224 -3.36 20.85 10.20
C ASP A 224 -2.46 20.52 9.00
N GLU A 225 -2.54 21.33 7.94
CA GLU A 225 -1.75 21.15 6.72
C GLU A 225 -0.25 21.24 6.96
N SER A 226 0.21 22.03 7.94
CA SER A 226 1.63 22.17 8.25
C SER A 226 2.16 20.90 8.92
N LEU A 227 1.35 20.29 9.79
CA LEU A 227 1.68 19.01 10.39
C LEU A 227 1.66 17.88 9.35
N PHE A 228 0.61 17.80 8.53
CA PHE A 228 0.51 16.81 7.46
C PHE A 228 1.70 16.90 6.51
N ARG A 229 2.05 18.13 6.06
CA ARG A 229 3.20 18.34 5.18
C ARG A 229 4.50 17.84 5.80
N LYS A 230 4.72 18.15 7.08
CA LYS A 230 5.91 17.71 7.79
C LYS A 230 5.97 16.17 7.86
N GLU A 231 4.89 15.54 8.30
CA GLU A 231 4.82 14.07 8.38
C GLU A 231 5.02 13.42 7.02
N PHE A 232 4.35 13.91 5.98
CA PHE A 232 4.50 13.43 4.62
C PHE A 232 5.94 13.55 4.10
N GLU A 233 6.60 14.71 4.29
CA GLU A 233 7.99 14.89 3.89
C GLU A 233 8.95 14.00 4.70
N GLU A 234 8.71 13.81 6.00
CA GLU A 234 9.50 12.90 6.85
C GLU A 234 9.32 11.42 6.46
N ASP A 235 8.10 11.00 6.13
CA ASP A 235 7.81 9.64 5.67
C ASP A 235 8.52 9.32 4.34
N LEU A 236 8.58 10.28 3.41
CA LEU A 236 9.34 10.12 2.17
C LEU A 236 10.84 9.94 2.43
N LEU A 237 11.41 10.69 3.39
CA LEU A 237 12.82 10.56 3.79
C LEU A 237 13.08 9.23 4.51
N VAL A 238 12.13 8.75 5.31
CA VAL A 238 12.18 7.42 5.93
C VAL A 238 12.22 6.33 4.86
N ILE A 239 11.34 6.41 3.85
CA ILE A 239 11.30 5.44 2.75
C ILE A 239 12.62 5.44 1.97
N ASP A 240 13.14 6.62 1.59
CA ASP A 240 14.42 6.76 0.87
C ASP A 240 15.62 6.24 1.68
N PHE A 241 15.57 6.37 3.01
CA PHE A 241 16.61 5.87 3.90
C PHE A 241 16.55 4.35 4.13
N ALA A 242 15.35 3.76 4.14
CA ALA A 242 15.13 2.37 4.52
C ALA A 242 15.23 1.37 3.35
N VAL A 243 14.99 1.82 2.12
CA VAL A 243 14.94 1.00 0.89
C VAL A 243 16.24 1.09 0.10
#